data_AF-A0A7S0T161-F1
#
_entry.id   AF-A0A7S0T161-F1
#
_cell.length_a   1.000
_cell.length_b   1.000
_cell.length_c   1.000
_cell.angle_alpha   90.00
_cell.angle_beta   90.00
_cell.angle_gamma   90.00
#
_symmetry.space_group_name_H-M   'P 1'
#
loop_
_entity.id
_entity.type
_entity.pdbx_description
1 polymer ?
#
loop_
_entity_poly.entity_id
_entity_poly.type
_entity_poly.pdbx_seq_one_letter_code
_entity_poly.pdbx_strand_id
1 'polypeptide(L)'
;AERRTDKGPWRGESPGMPFSARSATAAFATTGTVNGGRAPQGALQFSCDFEGGNLGTSKMLSENEYDLHLRADTNNPKYRLWFYFCIRNAKPHQKVLFHIVNFSFKSKSLYADGMSPTVRSASRPRWERLHPKNVFYYKSQKKELKNQHVLSFVHVFTKPDEPVYF
;
A
#
# COMPACT_ATOMS: atom_id res chain seq x y z
N ALA A 1 -25.88 18.36 -56.58
CA ALA A 1 -24.63 17.57 -56.57
C ALA A 1 -24.57 16.78 -55.27
N GLU A 2 -24.63 15.45 -55.38
CA GLU A 2 -24.49 14.43 -54.32
C GLU A 2 -23.20 14.64 -53.51
N ARG A 3 -23.08 14.21 -52.25
CA ARG A 3 -23.04 12.79 -51.84
C ARG A 3 -23.14 12.67 -50.31
N ARG A 4 -24.05 11.78 -49.86
CA ARG A 4 -23.93 11.00 -48.62
C ARG A 4 -22.98 9.83 -48.92
N THR A 5 -22.00 9.57 -48.06
CA THR A 5 -21.37 8.26 -47.85
C THR A 5 -20.94 8.21 -46.37
N ASP A 6 -21.63 7.48 -45.51
CA ASP A 6 -21.55 6.04 -45.22
C ASP A 6 -20.43 5.63 -44.24
N LYS A 7 -20.75 4.55 -43.54
CA LYS A 7 -20.20 4.00 -42.28
C LYS A 7 -18.71 3.64 -42.28
N GLY A 8 -18.18 3.41 -41.06
CA GLY A 8 -16.80 2.99 -40.75
C GLY A 8 -16.37 1.62 -41.33
N PRO A 9 -15.28 0.97 -40.88
CA PRO A 9 -14.77 0.93 -39.50
C PRO A 9 -13.27 1.22 -39.35
N TRP A 10 -12.85 1.44 -38.10
CA TRP A 10 -11.45 1.42 -37.70
C TRP A 10 -10.82 0.07 -38.06
N ARG A 11 -10.00 0.04 -39.11
CA ARG A 11 -8.92 -0.93 -39.30
C ARG A 11 -7.63 -0.16 -39.51
N GLY A 12 -6.72 -0.38 -38.57
CA GLY A 12 -5.37 0.15 -38.56
C GLY A 12 -4.59 -0.66 -37.54
N GLU A 13 -4.37 -1.93 -37.86
CA GLU A 13 -3.32 -2.72 -37.23
C GLU A 13 -1.97 -2.09 -37.59
N SER A 14 -1.14 -1.87 -36.57
CA SER A 14 0.26 -1.46 -36.67
C SER A 14 0.96 -1.76 -35.34
N PRO A 15 2.26 -2.05 -35.37
CA PRO A 15 2.76 -3.38 -35.05
C PRO A 15 3.21 -3.53 -33.60
N GLY A 16 3.36 -4.80 -33.20
CA GLY A 16 3.74 -5.25 -31.86
C GLY A 16 4.86 -4.43 -31.22
N MET A 17 4.51 -3.78 -30.10
CA MET A 17 5.48 -3.40 -29.10
C MET A 17 5.91 -4.67 -28.35
N PRO A 18 7.22 -4.94 -28.19
CA PRO A 18 7.66 -6.11 -27.47
C PRO A 18 7.16 -6.05 -26.03
N PHE A 19 6.56 -7.15 -25.59
CA PHE A 19 6.24 -7.45 -24.20
C PHE A 19 7.57 -7.50 -23.42
N SER A 20 8.06 -6.34 -23.01
CA SER A 20 9.08 -6.26 -21.97
C SER A 20 8.36 -6.46 -20.63
N ALA A 21 8.03 -7.71 -20.32
CA ALA A 21 7.86 -8.14 -18.94
C ALA A 21 9.20 -7.88 -18.24
N ARG A 22 9.37 -6.68 -17.70
CA ARG A 22 10.39 -6.46 -16.68
C ARG A 22 9.88 -7.22 -15.47
N SER A 23 10.36 -8.46 -15.37
CA SER A 23 10.51 -9.14 -14.09
C SER A 23 11.33 -8.20 -13.21
N ALA A 24 10.62 -7.37 -12.45
CA ALA A 24 11.22 -6.65 -11.35
C ALA A 24 11.33 -7.67 -10.22
N THR A 25 12.37 -8.49 -10.27
CA THR A 25 12.94 -9.06 -9.05
C THR A 25 13.27 -7.85 -8.19
N ALA A 26 12.36 -7.51 -7.26
CA ALA A 26 12.66 -6.56 -6.23
C ALA A 26 13.74 -7.23 -5.38
N ALA A 27 14.99 -6.88 -5.67
CA ALA A 27 16.12 -7.21 -4.84
C ALA A 27 15.76 -6.79 -3.42
N PHE A 28 15.83 -7.75 -2.50
CA PHE A 28 15.82 -7.47 -1.07
C PHE A 28 16.84 -6.35 -0.82
N ALA A 29 16.38 -5.16 -0.44
CA ALA A 29 17.22 -4.22 0.27
C ALA A 29 17.39 -4.77 1.69
N THR A 30 18.24 -5.80 1.82
CA THR A 30 18.71 -6.29 3.10
C THR A 30 19.64 -5.22 3.67
N THR A 31 19.09 -4.31 4.45
CA THR A 31 19.88 -3.73 5.54
C THR A 31 20.39 -4.90 6.38
N GLY A 32 21.72 -5.03 6.42
CA GLY A 32 22.44 -6.27 6.66
C GLY A 32 21.96 -7.13 7.84
N THR A 33 21.96 -8.44 7.60
CA THR A 33 22.39 -9.41 8.60
C THR A 33 22.84 -10.67 7.86
N VAL A 34 24.15 -10.92 7.92
CA VAL A 34 24.74 -12.20 7.55
C VAL A 34 24.37 -13.19 8.65
N ASN A 35 24.02 -14.42 8.26
CA ASN A 35 23.56 -15.56 9.06
C ASN A 35 22.04 -15.61 9.29
N GLY A 36 21.45 -16.80 9.12
CA GLY A 36 20.00 -17.07 9.16
C GLY A 36 19.31 -16.87 10.51
N GLY A 37 19.55 -15.73 11.17
CA GLY A 37 18.86 -15.27 12.35
C GLY A 37 17.55 -14.59 11.96
N ARG A 38 16.44 -15.16 12.45
CA ARG A 38 15.14 -14.51 12.39
C ARG A 38 15.22 -13.12 13.04
N ALA A 39 14.60 -12.12 12.40
CA ALA A 39 14.55 -10.76 12.95
C ALA A 39 13.99 -10.79 14.39
N PRO A 40 14.50 -9.97 15.33
CA PRO A 40 14.00 -9.91 16.69
C PRO A 40 12.49 -9.71 16.72
N GLN A 41 11.80 -10.34 17.67
CA GLN A 41 10.35 -10.17 17.80
C GLN A 41 10.02 -8.69 17.99
N GLY A 42 9.01 -8.19 17.27
CA GLY A 42 8.60 -6.79 17.24
C GLY A 42 9.21 -5.96 16.11
N ALA A 43 10.26 -6.46 15.46
CA ALA A 43 10.68 -5.95 14.17
C ALA A 43 9.69 -6.45 13.10
N LEU A 44 8.72 -5.60 12.75
CA LEU A 44 7.61 -6.00 11.88
C LEU A 44 8.10 -6.43 10.49
N GLN A 45 7.51 -7.51 10.00
CA GLN A 45 7.79 -8.04 8.67
C GLN A 45 6.59 -7.78 7.76
N PHE A 46 6.81 -7.06 6.66
CA PHE A 46 5.79 -6.69 5.69
C PHE A 46 5.86 -7.60 4.47
N SER A 47 4.71 -8.03 3.98
CA SER A 47 4.58 -8.84 2.77
C SER A 47 3.37 -8.40 1.96
N CYS A 48 3.48 -8.42 0.64
CA CYS A 48 2.38 -8.19 -0.29
C CYS A 48 2.45 -9.18 -1.47
N ASP A 49 3.16 -10.29 -1.28
CA ASP A 49 3.36 -11.34 -2.29
C ASP A 49 2.19 -12.33 -2.25
N PHE A 50 1.03 -11.82 -2.65
CA PHE A 50 -0.22 -12.55 -2.75
C PHE A 50 -1.16 -11.77 -3.67
N GLU A 51 -2.25 -12.40 -4.07
CA GLU A 51 -3.18 -11.82 -5.03
C GLU A 51 -3.81 -10.51 -4.52
N GLY A 52 -3.75 -9.49 -5.36
CA GLY A 52 -4.21 -8.14 -5.03
C GLY A 52 -3.31 -7.37 -4.06
N GLY A 53 -2.19 -7.96 -3.60
CA GLY A 53 -1.25 -7.28 -2.71
C GLY A 53 -0.71 -5.98 -3.31
N ASN A 54 -0.62 -4.92 -2.51
CA ASN A 54 0.03 -3.67 -2.89
C ASN A 54 0.72 -2.99 -1.72
N LEU A 55 2.05 -3.07 -1.73
CA LEU A 55 2.97 -2.27 -0.94
C LEU A 55 4.28 -2.13 -1.73
N GLY A 56 4.88 -0.96 -1.71
CA GLY A 56 6.14 -0.68 -2.40
C GLY A 56 7.33 -0.85 -1.48
N THR A 57 7.43 0.01 -0.46
CA THR A 57 8.50 -0.06 0.54
C THR A 57 7.95 0.25 1.93
N SER A 58 8.61 -0.28 2.95
CA SER A 58 8.38 0.02 4.36
C SER A 58 9.68 0.49 4.99
N LYS A 59 9.65 1.65 5.66
CA LYS A 59 10.79 2.23 6.37
C LYS A 59 10.43 2.38 7.85
N MET A 60 11.20 1.75 8.72
CA MET A 60 11.08 1.95 10.16
C MET A 60 11.64 3.33 10.52
N LEU A 61 10.82 4.15 11.19
CA LEU A 61 11.23 5.46 11.73
C LEU A 61 11.67 5.32 13.19
N SER A 62 10.91 4.55 13.97
CA SER A 62 11.20 4.18 15.35
C SER A 62 10.70 2.75 15.61
N GLU A 63 10.92 2.19 16.80
CA GLU A 63 10.53 0.80 17.12
C GLU A 63 9.06 0.48 16.77
N ASN A 64 8.18 1.48 16.86
CA ASN A 64 6.73 1.33 16.67
C ASN A 64 6.14 2.34 15.67
N GLU A 65 6.94 2.80 14.71
CA GLU A 65 6.50 3.80 13.72
C GLU A 65 7.12 3.52 12.36
N TYR A 66 6.28 3.48 11.32
CA TYR A 66 6.70 3.08 9.98
C TYR A 66 6.13 4.01 8.91
N ASP A 67 7.00 4.46 8.00
CA ASP A 67 6.61 5.06 6.73
C ASP A 67 6.41 3.96 5.69
N LEU A 68 5.25 3.95 5.06
CA LEU A 68 4.83 3.02 4.02
C LEU A 68 4.65 3.77 2.70
N HIS A 69 5.24 3.23 1.64
CA HIS A 69 5.06 3.74 0.28
C HIS A 69 4.27 2.72 -0.54
N LEU A 70 3.19 3.17 -1.17
CA LEU A 70 2.43 2.36 -2.12
C LEU A 70 3.08 2.39 -3.50
N ARG A 71 2.89 1.30 -4.25
CA ARG A 71 3.13 1.29 -5.70
C ARG A 71 1.99 2.03 -6.38
N ALA A 72 2.29 2.64 -7.52
CA ALA A 72 1.26 3.29 -8.32
C ALA A 72 0.40 2.25 -9.05
N ASP A 73 -0.82 2.63 -9.42
CA ASP A 73 -1.72 1.76 -10.17
C ASP A 73 -1.13 1.43 -11.56
N THR A 74 -1.29 0.19 -12.00
CA THR A 74 -0.73 -0.33 -13.28
C THR A 74 -1.04 0.57 -14.47
N ASN A 75 -2.26 1.09 -14.53
CA ASN A 75 -2.74 1.90 -15.64
C ASN A 75 -2.74 3.40 -15.34
N ASN A 76 -2.33 3.81 -14.13
CA ASN A 76 -2.30 5.22 -13.77
C ASN A 76 -1.20 5.54 -12.73
N PRO A 77 -0.01 5.99 -13.16
CA PRO A 77 1.11 6.24 -12.26
C PRO A 77 0.87 7.42 -11.29
N LYS A 78 -0.20 8.20 -11.50
CA LYS A 78 -0.59 9.32 -10.64
C LYS A 78 -1.34 8.86 -9.38
N TYR A 79 -2.02 7.72 -9.44
CA TYR A 79 -2.87 7.23 -8.34
C TYR A 79 -2.21 6.12 -7.53
N ARG A 80 -2.37 6.26 -6.20
CA ARG A 80 -1.90 5.39 -5.13
C ARG A 80 -2.99 5.41 -4.06
N LEU A 81 -4.02 4.60 -4.27
CA LEU A 81 -5.24 4.57 -3.44
C LEU A 81 -5.51 3.19 -2.85
N TRP A 82 -5.13 2.13 -3.59
CA TRP A 82 -5.25 0.76 -3.14
C TRP A 82 -4.01 0.34 -2.36
N PHE A 83 -4.20 -0.26 -1.20
CA PHE A 83 -3.17 -0.98 -0.47
C PHE A 83 -3.74 -2.32 -0.03
N TYR A 84 -2.89 -3.33 -0.03
CA TYR A 84 -3.21 -4.61 0.58
C TYR A 84 -1.90 -5.30 0.98
N PHE A 85 -1.65 -5.46 2.27
CA PHE A 85 -0.42 -6.06 2.76
C PHE A 85 -0.65 -6.85 4.05
N CYS A 86 0.25 -7.79 4.33
CA CYS A 86 0.28 -8.59 5.53
C CYS A 86 1.48 -8.19 6.39
N ILE A 87 1.25 -8.04 7.69
CA ILE A 87 2.26 -7.80 8.72
C ILE A 87 2.38 -9.05 9.59
N ARG A 88 3.62 -9.42 9.94
CA ARG A 88 3.97 -10.51 10.87
C ARG A 88 5.05 -10.05 11.85
N ASN A 89 5.43 -10.96 12.76
CA ASN A 89 6.53 -10.80 13.72
C ASN A 89 6.31 -9.68 14.76
N ALA A 90 5.05 -9.38 15.09
CA ALA A 90 4.71 -8.42 16.14
C ALA A 90 4.91 -8.99 17.55
N LYS A 91 5.21 -8.13 18.52
CA LYS A 91 5.13 -8.44 19.96
C LYS A 91 3.66 -8.41 20.42
N PRO A 92 3.29 -9.18 21.46
CA PRO A 92 2.00 -9.03 22.12
C PRO A 92 1.80 -7.60 22.62
N HIS A 93 0.62 -7.05 22.37
CA HIS A 93 0.22 -5.69 22.73
C HIS A 93 1.07 -4.57 22.11
N GLN A 94 1.82 -4.87 21.05
CA GLN A 94 2.60 -3.86 20.34
C GLN A 94 1.67 -2.87 19.63
N LYS A 95 1.70 -1.61 20.06
CA LYS A 95 0.96 -0.51 19.43
C LYS A 95 1.88 0.15 18.41
N VAL A 96 1.49 0.12 17.14
CA VAL A 96 2.30 0.62 16.04
C VAL A 96 1.53 1.68 15.24
N LEU A 97 2.24 2.73 14.85
CA LEU A 97 1.76 3.79 13.98
C LEU A 97 2.30 3.58 12.56
N PHE A 98 1.40 3.53 11.59
CA PHE A 98 1.74 3.41 10.18
C PHE A 98 1.38 4.69 9.45
N HIS A 99 2.27 5.16 8.60
CA HIS A 99 2.09 6.33 7.74
C HIS A 99 2.15 5.92 6.29
N ILE A 100 1.03 5.90 5.57
CA ILE A 100 1.06 5.81 4.11
C ILE A 100 1.35 7.20 3.56
N VAL A 101 2.63 7.47 3.27
CA VAL A 101 3.13 8.84 3.04
C VAL A 101 2.92 9.37 1.63
N ASN A 102 2.69 8.47 0.68
CA ASN A 102 2.50 8.81 -0.74
C ASN A 102 1.07 8.55 -1.22
N PHE A 103 0.08 8.68 -0.31
CA PHE A 103 -1.32 8.49 -0.66
C PHE A 103 -1.81 9.59 -1.59
N SER A 104 -2.43 9.21 -2.71
CA SER A 104 -2.82 10.18 -3.73
C SER A 104 -3.93 11.10 -3.23
N PHE A 105 -3.76 12.39 -3.47
CA PHE A 105 -4.82 13.36 -3.26
C PHE A 105 -5.98 13.09 -4.23
N LYS A 106 -7.17 12.97 -3.68
CA LYS A 106 -8.44 13.05 -4.40
C LYS A 106 -9.23 14.20 -3.79
N SER A 107 -9.76 15.10 -4.62
CA SER A 107 -10.51 16.29 -4.19
C SER A 107 -11.72 15.98 -3.29
N LYS A 108 -12.15 14.72 -3.28
CA LYS A 108 -13.14 14.13 -2.36
C LYS A 108 -12.64 12.77 -1.89
N SER A 109 -11.54 12.75 -1.13
CA SER A 109 -11.06 11.51 -0.53
C SER A 109 -12.06 11.05 0.53
N LEU A 110 -12.54 9.81 0.44
CA LEU A 110 -13.46 9.25 1.44
C LEU A 110 -12.83 9.20 2.84
N TYR A 111 -11.49 9.20 2.93
CA TYR A 111 -10.77 9.30 4.20
C TYR A 111 -10.89 10.69 4.84
N ALA A 112 -11.19 11.75 4.07
CA ALA A 112 -11.57 13.04 4.63
C ALA A 112 -12.99 13.00 5.22
N ASP A 113 -13.85 12.12 4.71
CA ASP A 113 -15.23 11.93 5.15
C ASP A 113 -15.39 10.76 6.15
N GLY A 114 -14.32 10.40 6.87
CA GLY A 114 -14.38 9.42 7.97
C GLY A 114 -14.22 7.94 7.57
N MET A 115 -13.88 7.63 6.31
CA MET A 115 -13.49 6.27 5.94
C MET A 115 -12.27 5.82 6.74
N SER A 116 -12.23 4.53 7.09
CA SER A 116 -11.13 3.92 7.83
C SER A 116 -10.55 2.71 7.09
N PRO A 117 -9.25 2.41 7.20
CA PRO A 117 -8.69 1.15 6.70
C PRO A 117 -9.45 -0.06 7.25
N THR A 118 -9.39 -1.17 6.53
CA THR A 118 -9.87 -2.46 7.03
C THR A 118 -8.74 -3.28 7.61
N VAL A 119 -9.06 -4.20 8.50
CA VAL A 119 -8.11 -5.14 9.08
C VAL A 119 -8.74 -6.53 9.15
N ARG A 120 -7.93 -7.56 8.97
CA ARG A 120 -8.30 -8.97 9.13
C ARG A 120 -7.13 -9.75 9.71
N SER A 121 -7.43 -10.74 10.54
CA SER A 121 -6.43 -11.66 11.09
C SER A 121 -7.10 -13.01 11.43
N ALA A 122 -6.37 -13.95 12.05
CA ALA A 122 -6.96 -15.22 12.51
C ALA A 122 -7.96 -15.01 13.66
N SER A 123 -7.65 -14.07 14.57
CA SER A 123 -8.49 -13.64 15.69
C SER A 123 -9.62 -12.69 15.26
N ARG A 124 -9.50 -12.06 14.08
CA ARG A 124 -10.53 -11.24 13.44
C ARG A 124 -10.80 -11.78 12.04
N PRO A 125 -11.56 -12.89 11.91
CA PRO A 125 -11.68 -13.63 10.65
C PRO A 125 -12.41 -12.85 9.56
N ARG A 126 -13.19 -11.83 9.93
CA ARG A 126 -13.91 -10.93 9.01
C ARG A 126 -13.10 -9.65 8.82
N TRP A 127 -13.25 -9.05 7.64
CA TRP A 127 -12.74 -7.72 7.38
C TRP A 127 -13.54 -6.69 8.18
N GLU A 128 -12.86 -5.98 9.06
CA GLU A 128 -13.47 -4.97 9.94
C GLU A 128 -12.78 -3.63 9.76
N ARG A 129 -13.53 -2.53 9.85
CA ARG A 129 -12.95 -1.19 9.78
C ARG A 129 -12.20 -0.88 11.07
N LEU A 130 -11.04 -0.23 10.96
CA LEU A 130 -10.39 0.39 12.10
C LEU A 130 -11.30 1.45 12.71
N HIS A 131 -11.20 1.62 14.03
CA HIS A 131 -11.95 2.66 14.71
C HIS A 131 -11.48 4.05 14.20
N PRO A 132 -12.38 4.97 13.81
CA PRO A 132 -12.01 6.26 13.22
C PRO A 132 -11.02 7.09 14.06
N LYS A 133 -11.13 7.05 15.40
CA LYS A 133 -10.17 7.68 16.33
C LYS A 133 -8.70 7.27 16.16
N ASN A 134 -8.45 6.14 15.49
CA ASN A 134 -7.11 5.62 15.23
C ASN A 134 -6.64 5.92 13.79
N VAL A 135 -7.37 6.73 13.03
CA VAL A 135 -7.11 7.02 11.62
C VAL A 135 -7.03 8.53 11.43
N PHE A 136 -5.99 8.97 10.75
CA PHE A 136 -5.72 10.38 10.49
C PHE A 136 -5.40 10.55 9.02
N TYR A 137 -6.02 11.52 8.37
CA TYR A 137 -5.78 11.84 6.97
C TYR A 137 -5.48 13.34 6.84
N TYR A 138 -4.29 13.68 6.38
CA TYR A 138 -3.83 15.07 6.34
C TYR A 138 -2.86 15.33 5.18
N LYS A 139 -2.70 16.60 4.81
CA LYS A 139 -1.73 17.03 3.81
C LYS A 139 -0.33 17.08 4.45
N SER A 140 0.66 16.47 3.80
CA SER A 140 2.04 16.51 4.29
C SER A 140 2.61 17.93 4.27
N GLN A 141 3.32 18.32 5.33
CA GLN A 141 4.09 19.57 5.40
C GLN A 141 5.53 19.40 4.89
N LYS A 142 5.99 18.15 4.69
CA LYS A 142 7.35 17.85 4.22
C LYS A 142 7.53 18.34 2.78
N LYS A 143 8.62 19.05 2.51
CA LYS A 143 8.92 19.62 1.18
C LYS A 143 9.08 18.52 0.12
N GLU A 144 9.59 17.37 0.52
CA GLU A 144 9.85 16.19 -0.32
C GLU A 144 8.54 15.48 -0.72
N LEU A 145 7.46 15.65 0.05
CA LEU A 145 6.13 15.06 -0.17
C LEU A 145 5.12 16.12 -0.61
N LYS A 146 5.57 17.13 -1.36
CA LYS A 146 4.74 18.29 -1.73
C LYS A 146 3.46 17.81 -2.46
N ASN A 147 2.31 18.24 -1.94
CA ASN A 147 0.96 17.87 -2.42
C ASN A 147 0.55 16.39 -2.25
N GLN A 148 1.29 15.61 -1.47
CA GLN A 148 0.84 14.27 -1.07
C GLN A 148 0.06 14.33 0.23
N HIS A 149 -0.91 13.42 0.35
CA HIS A 149 -1.61 13.20 1.61
C HIS A 149 -0.99 12.02 2.32
N VAL A 150 -1.01 12.10 3.64
CA VAL A 150 -0.60 11.02 4.52
C VAL A 150 -1.86 10.41 5.10
N LEU A 151 -2.02 9.10 4.92
CA LEU A 151 -2.99 8.31 5.67
C LEU A 151 -2.24 7.61 6.79
N SER A 152 -2.44 8.08 8.01
CA SER A 152 -1.84 7.50 9.21
C SER A 152 -2.86 6.68 9.97
N PHE A 153 -2.48 5.50 10.45
CA PHE A 153 -3.36 4.73 11.32
C PHE A 153 -2.60 3.93 12.37
N VAL A 154 -3.27 3.70 13.49
CA VAL A 154 -2.72 2.97 14.63
C VAL A 154 -3.37 1.60 14.72
N HIS A 155 -2.53 0.58 14.92
CA HIS A 155 -2.99 -0.78 15.23
C HIS A 155 -2.28 -1.34 16.46
N VAL A 156 -2.99 -2.17 17.23
CA VAL A 156 -2.46 -2.89 18.38
C VAL A 156 -2.50 -4.37 18.09
N PHE A 157 -1.32 -4.99 17.95
CA PHE A 157 -1.19 -6.43 17.71
C PHE A 157 -1.48 -7.18 19.01
N THR A 158 -2.45 -8.10 18.99
CA THR A 158 -2.88 -8.81 20.20
C THR A 158 -2.20 -10.16 20.39
N LYS A 159 -1.84 -10.84 19.29
CA LYS A 159 -1.18 -12.15 19.33
C LYS A 159 0.19 -12.05 18.68
N PRO A 160 1.21 -12.74 19.25
CA PRO A 160 2.51 -12.82 18.62
C PRO A 160 2.41 -13.64 17.33
N ASP A 161 3.20 -13.26 16.32
CA ASP A 161 3.35 -13.97 15.03
C ASP A 161 2.07 -14.20 14.21
N GLU A 162 0.94 -13.65 14.65
CA GLU A 162 -0.31 -13.69 13.91
C GLU A 162 -0.19 -12.81 12.67
N PRO A 163 -0.48 -13.33 11.46
CA PRO A 163 -0.54 -12.52 10.27
C PRO A 163 -1.76 -11.58 10.34
N VAL A 164 -1.49 -10.29 10.22
CA VAL A 164 -2.52 -9.25 10.17
C VAL A 164 -2.50 -8.59 8.80
N TYR A 165 -3.66 -8.55 8.16
CA TYR A 165 -3.86 -8.01 6.82
C TYR A 165 -4.55 -6.65 6.91
N PHE A 166 -4.06 -5.69 6.11
CA PHE A 166 -4.64 -4.36 5.94
C PHE A 166 -4.91 -4.10 4.48
#